data_AF-A0A640SGX4-F1
#
_entry.id   AF-A0A640SGX4-F1
#
_cell.length_a   1.000
_cell.length_b   1.000
_cell.length_c   1.000
_cell.angle_alpha   90.00
_cell.angle_beta   90.00
_cell.angle_gamma   90.00
#
_symmetry.space_group_name_H-M   'P 1'
#
loop_
_entity.id
_entity.type
_entity.pdbx_description
1 polymer ?
#
loop_
_entity_poly.entity_id
_entity_poly.type
_entity_poly.pdbx_seq_one_letter_code
_entity_poly.pdbx_strand_id
1 'polypeptide(L)'
;MAMIRTTGVRRGMLPMAALTAWGVLATGCGTHRPGDDAGGPEPSRTVAATPSRPVDFPCPGESPSPTPTPATHSSGPAAPPTDHYAENNGFKVPLPLHGRSRCDGLAAAKRIEGALEPLRRHGDFDPVRTRSALTGLGYPAGKVQSYQNGPSGVGFLVDASPLCLEGTMNDRAVQADAFGGYPDHTGCDVPSGGH
;
A
#
# COMPACT_ATOMS: atom_id res chain seq x y z
N MET A 1 -1.99 42.66 34.00
CA MET A 1 -1.00 42.52 35.10
C MET A 1 -1.61 41.66 36.19
N ALA A 2 -1.15 40.41 36.29
CA ALA A 2 -1.13 39.61 37.51
C ALA A 2 -0.19 38.43 37.23
N MET A 3 0.97 38.46 37.87
CA MET A 3 2.02 37.43 37.85
C MET A 3 1.75 36.40 38.96
N ILE A 4 2.63 35.37 38.98
CA ILE A 4 3.06 34.51 40.12
C ILE A 4 2.35 33.13 40.11
N ARG A 5 3.03 31.97 40.12
CA ARG A 5 4.46 31.58 40.16
C ARG A 5 4.56 30.04 40.03
N THR A 6 5.70 29.57 39.50
CA THR A 6 6.58 28.42 39.91
C THR A 6 5.98 27.14 40.51
N THR A 7 6.51 25.92 40.40
CA THR A 7 7.66 25.22 39.77
C THR A 7 7.46 23.75 40.16
N GLY A 8 7.90 22.80 39.35
CA GLY A 8 8.03 21.40 39.79
C GLY A 8 9.03 20.62 38.96
N VAL A 9 10.30 20.63 39.38
CA VAL A 9 11.41 19.82 38.86
C VAL A 9 11.58 18.59 39.74
N ARG A 10 11.63 17.39 39.13
CA ARG A 10 12.42 16.18 39.54
C ARG A 10 12.59 15.35 38.25
N ARG A 11 13.76 15.09 37.67
CA ARG A 11 15.09 14.58 38.09
C ARG A 11 15.06 13.11 38.55
N GLY A 12 15.64 12.26 37.69
CA GLY A 12 16.03 10.85 37.88
C GLY A 12 16.13 10.21 36.48
N MET A 13 17.28 10.05 35.81
CA MET A 13 18.57 9.42 36.12
C MET A 13 18.49 7.88 36.25
N LEU A 14 18.66 7.22 35.08
CA LEU A 14 19.37 5.95 34.68
C LEU A 14 19.97 5.01 35.76
N PRO A 15 20.48 3.77 35.49
CA PRO A 15 20.48 2.88 34.29
C PRO A 15 20.26 1.36 34.64
N MET A 16 20.44 0.43 33.67
CA MET A 16 20.97 -0.98 33.75
C MET A 16 20.19 -1.89 32.77
N ALA A 17 20.79 -2.30 31.65
CA ALA A 17 21.66 -3.48 31.50
C ALA A 17 20.91 -4.82 31.49
N ALA A 18 20.82 -5.45 30.31
CA ALA A 18 20.73 -6.91 30.17
C ALA A 18 21.20 -7.31 28.76
N LEU A 19 22.49 -7.64 28.68
CA LEU A 19 23.06 -8.49 27.65
C LEU A 19 22.40 -9.87 27.73
N THR A 20 21.86 -10.37 26.62
CA THR A 20 21.87 -11.82 26.36
C THR A 20 22.19 -12.05 24.89
N ALA A 21 23.45 -12.42 24.66
CA ALA A 21 23.87 -13.15 23.49
C ALA A 21 23.37 -14.59 23.62
N TRP A 22 22.80 -15.16 22.56
CA TRP A 22 22.76 -16.60 22.32
C TRP A 22 22.85 -16.83 20.82
N GLY A 23 23.96 -17.43 20.40
CA GLY A 23 24.18 -17.90 19.05
C GLY A 23 23.76 -19.34 18.88
N VAL A 24 23.41 -19.72 17.65
CA VAL A 24 23.58 -21.08 17.13
C VAL A 24 24.07 -20.97 15.69
N LEU A 25 25.25 -21.55 15.46
CA LEU A 25 25.83 -21.84 14.17
C LEU A 25 25.03 -22.97 13.50
N ALA A 26 24.61 -22.76 12.25
CA ALA A 26 24.31 -23.86 11.34
C ALA A 26 25.12 -23.64 10.05
N THR A 27 26.23 -24.36 10.00
CA THR A 27 27.05 -24.63 8.82
C THR A 27 26.23 -25.38 7.76
N GLY A 28 26.21 -24.86 6.54
CA GLY A 28 25.69 -25.55 5.36
C GLY A 28 26.62 -25.33 4.17
N CYS A 29 27.77 -26.01 4.19
CA CYS A 29 28.72 -26.08 3.09
C CYS A 29 28.14 -26.99 2.00
N GLY A 30 28.02 -26.48 0.77
CA GLY A 30 27.66 -27.26 -0.40
C GLY A 30 28.50 -26.82 -1.59
N THR A 31 29.79 -27.10 -1.56
CA THR A 31 30.70 -26.93 -2.69
C THR A 31 30.48 -28.06 -3.69
N HIS A 32 30.04 -27.73 -4.91
CA HIS A 32 30.17 -28.62 -6.07
C HIS A 32 31.06 -27.93 -7.11
N ARG A 33 32.08 -28.65 -7.56
CA ARG A 33 33.11 -28.24 -8.52
C ARG A 33 33.45 -29.48 -9.38
N PRO A 34 34.08 -29.29 -10.54
CA PRO A 34 33.48 -29.13 -11.85
C PRO A 34 33.54 -30.44 -12.66
N GLY A 35 32.58 -30.64 -13.55
CA GLY A 35 32.68 -31.61 -14.64
C GLY A 35 32.79 -30.86 -15.95
N ASP A 36 34.00 -30.74 -16.48
CA ASP A 36 34.24 -30.48 -17.90
C ASP A 36 34.05 -31.81 -18.63
N ASP A 37 32.97 -31.93 -19.39
CA ASP A 37 32.94 -32.81 -20.55
C ASP A 37 32.07 -32.17 -21.64
N ALA A 38 32.68 -32.08 -22.82
CA ALA A 38 32.23 -31.35 -23.97
C ALA A 38 31.04 -32.05 -24.67
N GLY A 39 30.13 -31.25 -25.23
CA GLY A 39 29.14 -31.68 -26.22
C GLY A 39 27.68 -31.55 -25.77
N GLY A 40 27.22 -30.32 -25.49
CA GLY A 40 25.81 -30.05 -25.19
C GLY A 40 25.02 -29.62 -26.43
N PRO A 41 23.93 -30.30 -26.82
CA PRO A 41 22.91 -29.71 -27.67
C PRO A 41 22.25 -28.52 -26.96
N GLU A 42 21.94 -27.50 -27.75
CA GLU A 42 21.29 -26.23 -27.38
C GLU A 42 20.31 -26.36 -26.19
N PRO A 43 20.50 -25.62 -25.07
CA PRO A 43 19.51 -25.62 -24.01
C PRO A 43 18.25 -24.93 -24.53
N SER A 44 17.25 -25.74 -24.83
CA SER A 44 15.87 -25.29 -24.95
C SER A 44 15.57 -24.46 -23.71
N ARG A 45 15.37 -23.15 -23.90
CA ARG A 45 14.99 -22.23 -22.83
C ARG A 45 13.79 -22.84 -22.12
N THR A 46 13.99 -23.25 -20.86
CA THR A 46 12.89 -23.55 -19.95
C THR A 46 12.01 -22.30 -19.96
N VAL A 47 10.83 -22.40 -20.58
CA VAL A 47 9.82 -21.36 -20.51
C VAL A 47 9.57 -21.15 -19.02
N ALA A 48 9.99 -20.00 -18.49
CA ALA A 48 9.69 -19.61 -17.13
C ALA A 48 8.19 -19.79 -16.96
N ALA A 49 7.79 -20.65 -16.02
CA ALA A 49 6.39 -20.88 -15.71
C ALA A 49 5.75 -19.51 -15.52
N THR A 50 4.80 -19.18 -16.39
CA THR A 50 4.07 -17.92 -16.28
C THR A 50 3.49 -17.87 -14.87
N PRO A 51 3.85 -16.85 -14.05
CA PRO A 51 3.27 -16.74 -12.71
C PRO A 51 1.75 -16.74 -12.87
N SER A 52 1.09 -17.66 -12.18
CA SER A 52 -0.36 -17.79 -12.26
C SER A 52 -0.97 -16.45 -11.86
N ARG A 53 -1.84 -15.89 -12.72
CA ARG A 53 -2.60 -14.70 -12.36
C ARG A 53 -3.29 -14.98 -11.02
N PRO A 54 -3.20 -14.07 -10.03
CA PRO A 54 -3.96 -14.21 -8.81
C PRO A 54 -5.43 -14.49 -9.13
N VAL A 55 -6.00 -15.53 -8.53
CA VAL A 55 -7.40 -15.88 -8.76
C VAL A 55 -8.25 -14.88 -8.00
N ASP A 56 -8.96 -14.03 -8.73
CA ASP A 56 -9.97 -13.16 -8.15
C ASP A 56 -11.25 -13.95 -7.89
N PHE A 57 -11.78 -13.79 -6.68
CA PHE A 57 -13.09 -14.28 -6.28
C PHE A 57 -13.93 -13.09 -5.78
N PRO A 58 -15.25 -13.11 -5.98
CA PRO A 58 -16.12 -12.05 -5.48
C PRO A 58 -16.01 -11.97 -3.96
N CYS A 59 -15.91 -10.75 -3.44
CA CYS A 59 -15.86 -10.55 -2.00
C CYS A 59 -17.25 -10.79 -1.38
N PRO A 60 -17.31 -11.17 -0.08
CA PRO A 60 -18.59 -11.34 0.60
C PRO A 60 -19.47 -10.08 0.47
N GLY A 61 -20.71 -10.26 -0.02
CA GLY A 61 -21.66 -9.17 -0.23
C GLY A 61 -21.46 -8.36 -1.51
N GLU A 62 -20.54 -8.76 -2.38
CA GLU A 62 -20.39 -8.20 -3.72
C GLU A 62 -21.41 -8.86 -4.67
N SER A 63 -22.24 -8.05 -5.33
CA SER A 63 -23.03 -8.56 -6.45
C SER A 63 -22.09 -8.80 -7.64
N PRO A 64 -22.25 -9.88 -8.41
CA PRO A 64 -21.41 -10.10 -9.58
C PRO A 64 -21.51 -8.89 -10.50
N SER A 65 -20.37 -8.22 -10.71
CA SER A 65 -20.28 -7.17 -11.72
C SER A 65 -20.51 -7.81 -13.10
N PRO A 66 -21.26 -7.18 -14.02
CA PRO A 66 -21.42 -7.73 -15.36
C PRO A 66 -20.04 -7.97 -15.96
N THR A 67 -19.81 -9.19 -16.46
CA THR A 67 -18.56 -9.56 -17.11
C THR A 67 -18.26 -8.53 -18.20
N PRO A 68 -17.10 -7.86 -18.17
CA PRO A 68 -16.75 -6.94 -19.24
C PRO A 68 -16.72 -7.73 -20.56
N THR A 69 -17.49 -7.28 -21.54
CA THR A 69 -17.44 -7.82 -22.90
C THR A 69 -16.00 -7.72 -23.39
N PRO A 70 -15.34 -8.82 -23.79
CA PRO A 70 -13.97 -8.76 -24.27
C PRO A 70 -13.94 -7.85 -25.50
N ALA A 71 -13.23 -6.73 -25.38
CA ALA A 71 -12.92 -5.89 -26.52
C ALA A 71 -12.10 -6.74 -27.50
N THR A 72 -12.60 -6.88 -28.73
CA THR A 72 -11.87 -7.54 -29.81
C THR A 72 -10.69 -6.65 -30.20
N HIS A 73 -9.56 -6.83 -29.52
CA HIS A 73 -8.30 -6.26 -29.98
C HIS A 73 -7.76 -7.14 -31.11
N SER A 74 -7.74 -6.57 -32.31
CA SER A 74 -7.10 -7.19 -33.48
C SER A 74 -5.60 -7.27 -33.22
N SER A 75 -5.12 -8.46 -32.83
CA SER A 75 -3.68 -8.74 -32.67
C SER A 75 -3.03 -8.92 -34.05
N GLY A 76 -2.60 -7.82 -34.66
CA GLY A 76 -1.53 -7.88 -35.67
C GLY A 76 -0.21 -8.30 -35.01
N PRO A 77 0.80 -8.75 -35.78
CA PRO A 77 2.11 -9.09 -35.21
C PRO A 77 2.73 -7.82 -34.60
N ALA A 78 2.62 -7.68 -33.29
CA ALA A 78 3.25 -6.60 -32.56
C ALA A 78 4.73 -6.95 -32.42
N ALA A 79 5.62 -6.07 -32.89
CA ALA A 79 6.99 -6.05 -32.40
C ALA A 79 6.94 -6.09 -30.85
N PRO A 80 7.89 -6.78 -30.18
CA PRO A 80 7.91 -6.79 -28.72
C PRO A 80 7.88 -5.33 -28.26
N PRO A 81 6.90 -4.94 -27.41
CA PRO A 81 6.80 -3.55 -26.98
C PRO A 81 8.14 -3.16 -26.38
N THR A 82 8.77 -2.12 -26.91
CA THR A 82 9.80 -1.42 -26.16
C THR A 82 9.12 -0.91 -24.90
N ASP A 83 9.59 -1.42 -23.77
CA ASP A 83 9.04 -1.08 -22.46
C ASP A 83 9.40 0.37 -22.13
N HIS A 84 8.50 1.29 -22.50
CA HIS A 84 8.58 2.71 -22.20
C HIS A 84 8.04 2.99 -20.78
N TYR A 85 8.46 2.19 -19.81
CA TYR A 85 7.93 2.19 -18.45
C TYR A 85 8.01 3.58 -17.80
N ALA A 86 9.16 4.22 -17.89
CA ALA A 86 9.39 5.55 -17.33
C ALA A 86 8.59 6.63 -18.07
N GLU A 87 8.60 6.61 -19.41
CA GLU A 87 7.87 7.59 -20.23
C GLU A 87 6.35 7.49 -20.05
N ASN A 88 5.84 6.27 -19.83
CA ASN A 88 4.43 6.00 -19.58
C ASN A 88 4.02 6.21 -18.11
N ASN A 89 4.94 6.60 -17.23
CA ASN A 89 4.71 6.72 -15.80
C ASN A 89 4.21 5.41 -15.16
N GLY A 90 4.69 4.25 -15.62
CA GLY A 90 4.29 2.95 -15.09
C GLY A 90 4.51 2.82 -13.58
N PHE A 91 5.58 3.46 -13.07
CA PHE A 91 5.89 3.55 -11.63
C PHE A 91 4.80 4.27 -10.80
N LYS A 92 3.93 5.08 -11.43
CA LYS A 92 2.81 5.75 -10.77
C LYS A 92 1.50 4.95 -10.86
N VAL A 93 1.50 3.76 -11.46
CA VAL A 93 0.30 2.93 -11.55
C VAL A 93 0.19 2.10 -10.25
N PRO A 94 -0.86 2.29 -9.44
CA PRO A 94 -1.04 1.51 -8.22
C PRO A 94 -1.16 0.02 -8.53
N LEU A 95 -0.56 -0.82 -7.68
CA LEU A 95 -0.70 -2.27 -7.78
C LEU A 95 -2.12 -2.67 -7.38
N PRO A 96 -2.86 -3.39 -8.23
CA PRO A 96 -4.19 -3.87 -7.88
C PRO A 96 -4.12 -4.90 -6.74
N LEU A 97 -5.12 -4.86 -5.87
CA LEU A 97 -5.33 -5.91 -4.87
C LEU A 97 -6.09 -7.08 -5.51
N HIS A 98 -5.75 -8.29 -5.08
CA HIS A 98 -6.36 -9.52 -5.60
C HIS A 98 -6.78 -10.48 -4.48
N GLY A 99 -7.78 -11.32 -4.76
CA GLY A 99 -8.26 -12.34 -3.84
C GLY A 99 -8.59 -11.79 -2.44
N ARG A 100 -7.93 -12.30 -1.40
CA ARG A 100 -8.25 -11.92 0.00
C ARG A 100 -7.91 -10.47 0.31
N SER A 101 -6.76 -9.96 -0.16
CA SER A 101 -6.34 -8.59 0.13
C SER A 101 -7.29 -7.57 -0.50
N ARG A 102 -7.86 -7.88 -1.66
CA ARG A 102 -8.93 -7.08 -2.28
C ARG A 102 -10.13 -6.95 -1.35
N CYS A 103 -10.58 -8.05 -0.77
CA CYS A 103 -11.73 -8.03 0.14
C CYS A 103 -11.44 -7.28 1.45
N ASP A 104 -10.24 -7.45 2.00
CA ASP A 104 -9.84 -6.72 3.20
C ASP A 104 -9.70 -5.21 2.91
N GLY A 105 -9.21 -4.84 1.72
CA GLY A 105 -9.14 -3.46 1.23
C GLY A 105 -10.53 -2.82 1.08
N LEU A 106 -11.47 -3.49 0.41
CA LEU A 106 -12.85 -3.01 0.28
C LEU A 106 -13.54 -2.86 1.64
N ALA A 107 -13.31 -3.79 2.56
CA ALA A 107 -13.86 -3.68 3.92
C ALA A 107 -13.23 -2.50 4.68
N ALA A 108 -11.94 -2.24 4.52
CA ALA A 108 -11.25 -1.12 5.13
C ALA A 108 -11.72 0.23 4.58
N ALA A 109 -11.86 0.35 3.27
CA ALA A 109 -12.43 1.52 2.60
C ALA A 109 -13.83 1.86 3.16
N LYS A 110 -14.74 0.88 3.23
CA LYS A 110 -16.08 1.06 3.82
C LYS A 110 -16.06 1.50 5.28
N ARG A 111 -15.11 0.99 6.09
CA ARG A 111 -14.96 1.45 7.49
C ARG A 111 -14.52 2.90 7.57
N ILE A 112 -13.60 3.33 6.71
CA ILE A 112 -13.17 4.72 6.62
C ILE A 112 -14.33 5.62 6.21
N GLU A 113 -15.06 5.25 5.16
CA GLU A 113 -16.24 6.00 4.71
C GLU A 113 -17.24 6.18 5.85
N GLY A 114 -17.58 5.09 6.55
CA GLY A 114 -18.48 5.14 7.71
C GLY A 114 -17.98 6.01 8.87
N ALA A 115 -16.67 6.07 9.10
CA ALA A 115 -16.07 6.86 10.18
C ALA A 115 -16.00 8.36 9.86
N LEU A 116 -15.82 8.70 8.58
CA LEU A 116 -15.72 10.09 8.13
C LEU A 116 -17.08 10.70 7.76
N GLU A 117 -18.08 9.87 7.44
CA GLU A 117 -19.43 10.31 7.09
C GLU A 117 -20.09 11.25 8.12
N PRO A 118 -19.93 11.08 9.45
CA PRO A 118 -20.40 12.06 10.42
C PRO A 118 -19.73 13.43 10.27
N LEU A 119 -18.41 13.48 10.08
CA LEU A 119 -17.68 14.74 9.84
C LEU A 119 -18.22 15.43 8.60
N ARG A 120 -18.40 14.67 7.51
CA ARG A 120 -19.01 15.15 6.27
C ARG A 120 -20.38 15.79 6.50
N ARG A 121 -21.29 15.08 7.18
CA ARG A 121 -22.66 15.56 7.44
C ARG A 121 -22.70 16.82 8.30
N HIS A 122 -21.70 17.01 9.16
CA HIS A 122 -21.55 18.22 9.98
C HIS A 122 -20.81 19.36 9.25
N GLY A 123 -20.34 19.14 8.01
CA GLY A 123 -19.54 20.12 7.28
C GLY A 123 -18.14 20.31 7.85
N ASP A 124 -17.63 19.32 8.60
CA ASP A 124 -16.34 19.37 9.28
C ASP A 124 -15.23 18.84 8.36
N PHE A 125 -14.71 19.74 7.50
CA PHE A 125 -13.64 19.46 6.54
C PHE A 125 -12.25 19.85 7.06
N ASP A 126 -12.01 19.58 8.34
CA ASP A 126 -10.71 19.80 8.96
C ASP A 126 -9.79 18.55 8.82
N PRO A 127 -8.57 18.71 8.29
CA PRO A 127 -7.62 17.59 8.18
C PRO A 127 -7.26 16.95 9.53
N VAL A 128 -7.11 17.72 10.61
CA VAL A 128 -6.71 17.19 11.93
C VAL A 128 -7.80 16.29 12.50
N ARG A 129 -9.06 16.68 12.35
CA ARG A 129 -10.21 15.85 12.75
C ARG A 129 -10.36 14.60 11.89
N THR A 130 -10.12 14.72 10.58
CA THR A 130 -10.07 13.56 9.67
C THR A 130 -9.02 12.55 10.13
N ARG A 131 -7.78 13.00 10.38
CA ARG A 131 -6.71 12.14 10.91
C ARG A 131 -7.06 11.52 12.26
N SER A 132 -7.73 12.27 13.12
CA SER A 132 -8.16 11.79 14.44
C SER A 132 -9.21 10.68 14.31
N ALA A 133 -10.18 10.83 13.41
CA ALA A 133 -11.18 9.79 13.13
C ALA A 133 -10.54 8.51 12.56
N LEU A 134 -9.60 8.65 11.62
CA LEU A 134 -8.85 7.52 11.08
C LEU A 134 -7.99 6.83 12.16
N THR A 135 -7.32 7.60 13.02
CA THR A 135 -6.57 7.02 14.15
C THR A 135 -7.50 6.31 15.13
N GLY A 136 -8.72 6.81 15.33
CA GLY A 136 -9.77 6.18 16.12
C GLY A 136 -10.25 4.81 15.59
N LEU A 137 -10.04 4.54 14.29
CA LEU A 137 -10.25 3.21 13.70
C LEU A 137 -9.10 2.22 14.00
N GLY A 138 -8.03 2.67 14.64
CA GLY A 138 -6.86 1.86 14.98
C GLY A 138 -5.68 2.02 14.02
N TYR A 139 -5.75 2.93 13.03
CA TYR A 139 -4.61 3.22 12.18
C TYR A 139 -3.53 3.99 12.97
N PRO A 140 -2.24 3.62 12.86
CA PRO A 140 -1.18 4.33 13.58
C PRO A 140 -1.09 5.79 13.14
N ALA A 141 -1.06 6.75 14.08
CA ALA A 141 -1.04 8.17 13.75
C ALA A 141 0.13 8.56 12.82
N GLY A 142 1.29 7.92 12.97
CA GLY A 142 2.47 8.15 12.11
C GLY A 142 2.34 7.56 10.69
N LYS A 143 1.27 6.81 10.42
CA LYS A 143 0.94 6.19 9.13
C LYS A 143 -0.32 6.76 8.50
N VAL A 144 -0.91 7.81 9.10
CA VAL A 144 -2.07 8.52 8.57
C VAL A 144 -1.66 9.94 8.21
N GLN A 145 -1.88 10.29 6.95
CA GLN A 145 -1.78 11.64 6.43
C GLN A 145 -3.17 12.16 6.08
N SER A 146 -3.37 13.45 6.29
CA SER A 146 -4.58 14.18 5.94
C SER A 146 -4.19 15.58 5.52
N TYR A 147 -4.79 16.09 4.46
CA TYR A 147 -4.44 17.39 3.90
C TYR A 147 -5.68 18.10 3.35
N GLN A 148 -5.63 19.43 3.33
CA GLN A 148 -6.70 20.22 2.74
C GLN A 148 -6.76 19.94 1.23
N ASN A 149 -7.96 19.66 0.73
CA ASN A 149 -8.24 19.44 -0.68
C ASN A 149 -9.34 20.42 -1.14
N GLY A 150 -8.95 21.67 -1.36
CA GLY A 150 -9.86 22.77 -1.65
C GLY A 150 -10.58 23.34 -0.42
N PRO A 151 -11.49 24.32 -0.61
CA PRO A 151 -12.10 25.08 0.49
C PRO A 151 -12.98 24.25 1.45
N SER A 152 -13.55 23.15 0.95
CA SER A 152 -14.51 22.31 1.69
C SER A 152 -14.24 20.83 1.44
N GLY A 153 -12.97 20.46 1.33
CA GLY A 153 -12.56 19.09 1.08
C GLY A 153 -11.28 18.73 1.81
N VAL A 154 -11.16 17.45 2.15
CA VAL A 154 -9.98 16.85 2.79
C VAL A 154 -9.59 15.61 2.00
N GLY A 155 -8.30 15.47 1.70
CA GLY A 155 -7.71 14.23 1.23
C GLY A 155 -7.01 13.50 2.37
N PHE A 156 -6.91 12.18 2.28
CA PHE A 156 -6.17 11.37 3.23
C PHE A 156 -5.42 10.22 2.55
N LEU A 157 -4.37 9.77 3.21
CA LEU A 157 -3.59 8.59 2.83
C LEU A 157 -3.24 7.81 4.09
N VAL A 158 -3.47 6.51 4.09
CA VAL A 158 -3.15 5.60 5.18
C VAL A 158 -2.26 4.49 4.67
N ASP A 159 -1.09 4.36 5.29
CA ASP A 159 -0.19 3.23 5.12
C ASP A 159 -0.55 2.14 6.14
N ALA A 160 -1.29 1.14 5.68
CA ALA A 160 -1.77 0.01 6.47
C ALA A 160 -1.14 -1.31 5.98
N SER A 161 0.14 -1.27 5.59
CA SER A 161 0.90 -2.36 4.98
C SER A 161 0.44 -3.78 5.38
N PRO A 162 0.15 -4.66 4.40
CA PRO A 162 0.53 -4.57 2.98
C PRO A 162 -0.45 -3.79 2.09
N LEU A 163 -1.45 -3.10 2.66
CA LEU A 163 -2.41 -2.32 1.89
C LEU A 163 -2.26 -0.81 2.12
N CYS A 164 -2.52 -0.05 1.07
CA CYS A 164 -2.63 1.39 1.09
C CYS A 164 -4.11 1.78 0.96
N LEU A 165 -4.53 2.79 1.73
CA LEU A 165 -5.87 3.38 1.60
C LEU A 165 -5.72 4.85 1.29
N GLU A 166 -6.40 5.32 0.27
CA GLU A 166 -6.45 6.74 -0.08
C GLU A 166 -7.90 7.16 -0.28
N GLY A 167 -8.15 8.46 -0.17
CA GLY A 167 -9.49 8.94 -0.41
C GLY A 167 -9.68 10.42 -0.16
N THR A 168 -10.91 10.85 -0.38
CA THR A 168 -11.33 12.23 -0.19
C THR A 168 -12.67 12.32 0.51
N MET A 169 -12.87 13.43 1.23
CA MET A 169 -14.13 13.81 1.83
C MET A 169 -14.45 15.24 1.40
N ASN A 170 -15.66 15.46 0.88
CA ASN A 170 -16.21 16.77 0.55
C ASN A 170 -17.70 16.82 0.91
N ASP A 171 -18.37 17.94 0.65
CA ASP A 171 -19.80 18.14 0.92
C ASP A 171 -20.71 17.04 0.35
N ARG A 172 -20.35 16.48 -0.81
CA ARG A 172 -21.16 15.47 -1.50
C ARG A 172 -20.94 14.06 -0.98
N ALA A 173 -19.69 13.65 -0.75
CA ALA A 173 -19.38 12.27 -0.41
C ALA A 173 -18.07 12.12 0.36
N VAL A 174 -17.95 10.96 1.03
CA VAL A 174 -16.67 10.37 1.39
C VAL A 174 -16.41 9.24 0.38
N GLN A 175 -15.20 9.18 -0.16
CA GLN A 175 -14.73 8.11 -1.03
C GLN A 175 -13.40 7.60 -0.51
N ALA A 176 -13.27 6.28 -0.42
CA ALA A 176 -12.02 5.62 -0.05
C ALA A 176 -11.77 4.43 -0.98
N ASP A 177 -10.52 4.26 -1.40
CA ASP A 177 -10.07 3.13 -2.21
C ASP A 177 -8.85 2.46 -1.58
N ALA A 178 -8.63 1.20 -1.95
CA ALA A 178 -7.52 0.40 -1.45
C ALA A 178 -6.67 -0.15 -2.59
N PHE A 179 -5.34 -0.10 -2.44
CA PHE A 179 -4.38 -0.57 -3.43
C PHE A 179 -3.14 -1.18 -2.74
N GLY A 180 -2.29 -1.87 -3.51
CA GLY A 180 -1.13 -2.62 -3.02
C GLY A 180 0.18 -1.83 -2.97
N GLY A 181 0.15 -0.50 -3.01
CA GLY A 181 1.34 0.34 -3.21
C GLY A 181 1.69 0.55 -4.68
N TYR A 182 2.94 0.93 -4.97
CA TYR A 182 3.44 1.20 -6.31
C TYR A 182 4.60 0.27 -6.67
N PRO A 183 4.73 -0.15 -7.94
CA PRO A 183 5.94 -0.83 -8.40
C PRO A 183 7.11 0.15 -8.22
N ASP A 184 8.17 -0.28 -7.52
CA ASP A 184 9.37 0.52 -7.19
C ASP A 184 9.26 1.46 -5.97
N HIS A 185 8.14 1.45 -5.23
CA HIS A 185 8.03 2.19 -3.96
C HIS A 185 7.51 1.31 -2.84
N THR A 186 8.04 1.52 -1.64
CA THR A 186 7.61 0.80 -0.42
C THR A 186 6.50 1.53 0.34
N GLY A 187 6.25 2.79 -0.02
CA GLY A 187 5.21 3.63 0.55
C GLY A 187 3.90 3.58 -0.22
N CYS A 188 2.93 4.29 0.33
CA CYS A 188 1.63 4.52 -0.29
C CYS A 188 1.55 5.86 -1.03
N ASP A 189 2.55 6.72 -0.88
CA ASP A 189 2.65 7.98 -1.61
C ASP A 189 3.03 7.74 -3.07
N VAL A 190 2.52 8.58 -3.97
CA VAL A 190 2.82 8.47 -5.40
C VAL A 190 4.31 8.75 -5.62
N PRO A 191 5.07 7.82 -6.22
CA PRO A 191 6.49 8.04 -6.49
C PRO A 191 6.71 9.15 -7.52
N SER A 192 7.83 9.86 -7.37
CA SER A 192 8.21 10.99 -8.24
C SER A 192 9.09 10.59 -9.43
N GLY A 193 9.67 9.38 -9.44
CA GLY A 193 10.47 8.84 -10.55
C GLY A 193 10.44 7.31 -10.59
N GLY A 194 10.60 6.74 -11.78
CA GLY A 194 10.76 5.30 -12.02
C GLY A 194 12.21 4.95 -12.35
N HIS A 195 12.59 3.71 -12.09
CA HIS A 195 13.95 3.18 -12.28
C HIS A 195 14.11 2.38 -13.56
#